data_AF-A0A2G4DMZ0-F1
#
_entry.id   AF-A0A2G4DMZ0-F1
#
_cell.length_a   1.000
_cell.length_b   1.000
_cell.length_c   1.000
_cell.angle_alpha   90.00
_cell.angle_beta   90.00
_cell.angle_gamma   90.00
#
_symmetry.space_group_name_H-M   'P 1'
#
loop_
_entity.id
_entity.type
_entity.pdbx_description
1 polymer ?
#
loop_
_entity_poly.entity_id
_entity_poly.type
_entity_poly.pdbx_seq_one_letter_code
_entity_poly.pdbx_strand_id
1 'polypeptide(L)'
;MSSDAPFVDLDDYIQRAMTKQQSFLSKALELPRDKGESFFNFLRALAPDHGKDGIAWANLFCLSLNGTSPMQWENIRELREVSARLLKTQIEILKPNVIIFANGASSAKYRQLYFPHKGESSVCSRLADYRDEGVPIGQLWRFHPYDSIPCFRIQHPSSISVGARAARQRLLEELRHQSPSWARGGLGFS
;
A
#
# COMPACT_ATOMS: atom_id res chain seq x y z
N MET A 1 28.03 2.06 5.85
CA MET A 1 28.33 3.37 5.23
C MET A 1 27.49 4.41 5.93
N SER A 2 28.10 5.49 6.42
CA SER A 2 27.43 6.54 7.20
C SER A 2 26.35 7.25 6.37
N SER A 3 25.20 7.56 7.00
CA SER A 3 24.03 8.16 6.36
C SER A 3 24.21 9.62 5.91
N ASP A 4 25.35 10.23 6.21
CA ASP A 4 25.51 11.70 6.22
C ASP A 4 26.36 12.24 5.07
N ALA A 5 26.79 11.39 4.12
CA ALA A 5 27.45 11.89 2.92
C ALA A 5 26.45 12.66 2.04
N PRO A 6 26.79 13.88 1.56
CA PRO A 6 25.94 14.63 0.64
C PRO A 6 25.66 13.82 -0.62
N PHE A 7 24.53 14.10 -1.27
CA PHE A 7 24.23 13.51 -2.57
C PHE A 7 25.12 14.14 -3.64
N VAL A 8 25.59 13.32 -4.58
CA VAL A 8 26.48 13.77 -5.67
C VAL A 8 25.67 14.41 -6.79
N ASP A 9 24.61 13.74 -7.20
CA ASP A 9 23.68 14.18 -8.25
C ASP A 9 22.28 13.57 -8.00
N LEU A 10 21.37 13.79 -8.96
CA LEU A 10 19.99 13.29 -8.88
C LEU A 10 19.94 11.75 -8.95
N ASP A 11 20.79 11.12 -9.76
CA ASP A 11 20.78 9.68 -9.95
C ASP A 11 21.30 8.97 -8.70
N ASP A 12 22.36 9.49 -8.08
CA ASP A 12 22.87 9.04 -6.77
C ASP A 12 21.76 9.13 -5.70
N TYR A 13 21.05 10.26 -5.63
CA TYR A 13 19.94 10.43 -4.70
C TYR A 13 18.86 9.37 -4.90
N ILE A 14 18.41 9.18 -6.14
CA ILE A 14 17.34 8.23 -6.48
C ILE A 14 17.79 6.81 -6.11
N GLN A 15 18.99 6.39 -6.51
CA GLN A 15 19.50 5.06 -6.21
C GLN A 15 19.60 4.83 -4.70
N ARG A 16 20.21 5.75 -3.96
CA ARG A 16 20.33 5.63 -2.48
C ARG A 16 18.96 5.59 -1.79
N ALA A 17 18.01 6.41 -2.23
CA ALA A 17 16.66 6.42 -1.68
C ALA A 17 15.94 5.09 -1.94
N MET A 18 16.01 4.57 -3.18
CA MET A 18 15.41 3.30 -3.56
C MET A 18 16.04 2.13 -2.81
N THR A 19 17.38 2.05 -2.76
CA THR A 19 18.10 1.02 -2.00
C THR A 19 17.74 1.05 -0.52
N LYS A 20 17.66 2.25 0.09
CA LYS A 20 17.27 2.40 1.49
C LYS A 20 15.86 1.87 1.74
N GLN A 21 14.89 2.20 0.88
CA GLN A 21 13.52 1.74 0.99
C GLN A 21 13.42 0.21 0.82
N GLN A 22 14.08 -0.35 -0.19
CA GLN A 22 14.10 -1.79 -0.45
C GLN A 22 14.73 -2.55 0.72
N SER A 23 15.93 -2.13 1.16
CA SER A 23 16.63 -2.75 2.29
C SER A 23 15.82 -2.69 3.59
N PHE A 24 15.13 -1.57 3.82
CA PHE A 24 14.24 -1.43 4.96
C PHE A 24 13.05 -2.39 4.88
N LEU A 25 12.40 -2.50 3.72
CA LEU A 25 11.28 -3.41 3.52
C LEU A 25 11.70 -4.87 3.68
N SER A 26 12.79 -5.30 3.04
CA SER A 26 13.31 -6.67 3.15
C SER A 26 13.59 -7.05 4.60
N LYS A 27 14.29 -6.17 5.33
CA LYS A 27 14.56 -6.36 6.76
C LYS A 27 13.26 -6.43 7.57
N ALA A 28 12.30 -5.54 7.31
CA ALA A 28 11.03 -5.54 8.02
C ALA A 28 10.26 -6.85 7.83
N LEU A 29 10.27 -7.44 6.63
CA LEU A 29 9.61 -8.71 6.31
C LEU A 29 10.32 -9.94 6.89
N GLU A 30 11.59 -9.83 7.29
CA GLU A 30 12.36 -10.91 7.96
C GLU A 30 12.20 -10.91 9.47
N LEU A 31 11.92 -9.75 10.07
CA LEU A 31 11.74 -9.65 11.51
C LEU A 31 10.51 -10.45 11.98
N PRO A 32 10.56 -10.96 13.23
CA PRO A 32 9.38 -11.53 13.88
C PRO A 32 8.21 -10.56 13.88
N ARG A 33 7.00 -11.10 14.06
CA ARG A 33 5.79 -10.27 14.18
C ARG A 33 5.93 -9.29 15.34
N ASP A 34 5.53 -8.05 15.09
CA ASP A 34 5.42 -7.03 16.13
C ASP A 34 4.29 -7.42 17.10
N LYS A 35 4.33 -6.91 18.33
CA LYS A 35 3.20 -7.05 19.26
C LYS A 35 2.00 -6.25 18.73
N GLY A 36 0.84 -6.91 18.64
CA GLY A 36 -0.42 -6.28 18.22
C GLY A 36 -0.54 -6.04 16.71
N GLU A 37 -1.27 -4.99 16.34
CA GLU A 37 -1.55 -4.64 14.95
C GLU A 37 -0.51 -3.64 14.43
N SER A 38 0.13 -3.97 13.31
CA SER A 38 1.09 -3.07 12.66
C SER A 38 0.98 -3.17 11.14
N PHE A 39 1.45 -2.14 10.45
CA PHE A 39 1.58 -2.14 8.99
C PHE A 39 2.47 -3.31 8.51
N PHE A 40 3.61 -3.53 9.15
CA PHE A 40 4.52 -4.62 8.76
C PHE A 40 3.97 -6.01 9.11
N ASN A 41 3.18 -6.16 10.18
CA ASN A 41 2.47 -7.41 10.45
C ASN A 41 1.46 -7.76 9.34
N PHE A 42 0.85 -6.76 8.72
CA PHE A 42 -0.02 -6.96 7.56
C PHE A 42 0.79 -7.39 6.32
N LEU A 43 1.91 -6.72 6.01
CA LEU A 43 2.76 -7.15 4.89
C LEU A 43 3.34 -8.55 5.10
N ARG A 44 3.79 -8.89 6.32
CA ARG A 44 4.25 -10.24 6.68
C ARG A 44 3.14 -11.29 6.54
N ALA A 45 1.87 -10.91 6.68
CA ALA A 45 0.75 -11.84 6.48
C ALA A 45 0.44 -12.08 4.99
N LEU A 46 0.84 -11.18 4.10
CA LEU A 46 0.74 -11.37 2.64
C LEU A 46 1.91 -12.18 2.07
N ALA A 47 3.10 -12.08 2.68
CA ALA A 47 4.33 -12.68 2.16
C ALA A 47 4.28 -14.20 1.92
N PRO A 48 3.60 -15.04 2.74
CA PRO A 48 3.52 -16.47 2.48
C PRO A 48 2.84 -16.83 1.15
N ASP A 49 1.82 -16.07 0.75
CA ASP A 49 1.00 -16.38 -0.42
C ASP A 49 1.45 -15.66 -1.70
N HIS A 50 2.28 -14.62 -1.57
CA HIS A 50 2.69 -13.73 -2.67
C HIS A 50 4.21 -13.58 -2.81
N GLY A 51 5.00 -14.15 -1.90
CA GLY A 51 6.44 -13.96 -1.83
C GLY A 51 6.83 -12.56 -1.32
N LYS A 52 8.00 -12.45 -0.69
CA LYS A 52 8.51 -11.15 -0.22
C LYS A 52 8.81 -10.20 -1.38
N ASP A 53 9.32 -10.73 -2.49
CA ASP A 53 9.64 -9.97 -3.69
C ASP A 53 8.40 -9.53 -4.47
N GLY A 54 7.24 -10.16 -4.22
CA GLY A 54 5.95 -9.77 -4.78
C GLY A 54 5.28 -8.60 -4.05
N ILE A 55 5.90 -8.08 -2.97
CA ILE A 55 5.34 -7.01 -2.15
C ILE A 55 6.14 -5.73 -2.37
N ALA A 56 5.48 -4.72 -2.92
CA ALA A 56 5.96 -3.35 -2.93
C ALA A 56 5.16 -2.49 -1.93
N TRP A 57 5.83 -1.49 -1.34
CA TRP A 57 5.20 -0.51 -0.45
C TRP A 57 5.58 0.90 -0.90
N ALA A 58 4.60 1.79 -0.93
CA ALA A 58 4.80 3.22 -1.12
C ALA A 58 3.96 4.02 -0.11
N ASN A 59 4.46 5.20 0.27
CA ASN A 59 3.70 6.17 1.05
C ASN A 59 2.82 7.03 0.14
N LEU A 60 1.70 7.53 0.69
CA LEU A 60 0.80 8.43 -0.04
C LEU A 60 1.46 9.79 -0.34
N PHE A 61 2.39 10.23 0.51
CA PHE A 61 3.22 11.40 0.25
C PHE A 61 4.65 10.94 -0.02
N CYS A 62 5.31 11.57 -0.99
CA CYS A 62 6.69 11.23 -1.37
C CYS A 62 7.74 11.70 -0.36
N LEU A 63 7.33 12.44 0.69
CA LEU A 63 8.23 12.95 1.70
C LEU A 63 7.59 12.89 3.10
N SER A 64 8.42 12.69 4.12
CA SER A 64 8.10 12.88 5.52
C SER A 64 8.89 14.09 6.03
N LEU A 65 8.23 15.06 6.67
CA LEU A 65 8.89 16.24 7.23
C LEU A 65 9.23 15.98 8.70
N ASN A 66 10.52 15.78 8.99
CA ASN A 66 11.02 15.49 10.34
C ASN A 66 10.29 14.32 11.03
N GLY A 67 9.94 13.28 10.27
CA GLY A 67 9.18 12.13 10.78
C GLY A 67 7.68 12.40 10.99
N THR A 68 7.19 13.60 10.65
CA THR A 68 5.80 14.01 10.82
C THR A 68 5.09 14.17 9.48
N SER A 69 3.76 14.31 9.55
CA SER A 69 2.95 14.50 8.36
C SER A 69 3.26 15.84 7.69
N PRO A 70 3.50 15.86 6.37
CA PRO A 70 3.88 17.09 5.69
C PRO A 70 2.70 18.05 5.42
N MET A 71 1.54 17.80 6.02
CA MET A 71 0.30 18.54 5.76
C MET A 71 0.36 20.03 6.11
N GLN A 72 1.26 20.43 7.02
CA GLN A 72 1.43 21.82 7.45
C GLN A 72 2.54 22.55 6.67
N TRP A 73 3.11 21.92 5.65
CA TRP A 73 4.13 22.55 4.83
C TRP A 73 3.53 23.60 3.89
N GLU A 74 4.23 24.71 3.72
CA GLU A 74 3.82 25.81 2.84
C GLU A 74 3.62 25.35 1.39
N ASN A 75 4.45 24.41 0.90
CA ASN A 75 4.40 23.88 -0.47
C ASN A 75 3.58 22.57 -0.57
N ILE A 76 2.51 22.45 0.22
CA ILE A 76 1.68 21.25 0.27
C ILE A 76 1.01 20.93 -1.08
N ARG A 77 0.79 21.95 -1.92
CA ARG A 77 0.20 21.77 -3.25
C ARG A 77 1.18 21.04 -4.17
N GLU A 78 2.40 21.56 -4.26
CA GLU A 78 3.50 21.01 -5.04
C GLU A 78 3.82 19.59 -4.57
N LEU A 79 3.86 19.39 -3.24
CA LEU A 79 4.06 18.06 -2.67
C LEU A 79 2.99 17.06 -3.12
N ARG A 80 1.72 17.47 -3.15
CA ARG A 80 0.62 16.60 -3.61
C ARG A 80 0.76 16.27 -5.08
N GLU A 81 1.10 17.25 -5.91
CA GLU A 81 1.28 17.06 -7.35
C GLU A 81 2.45 16.10 -7.64
N VAL A 82 3.60 16.29 -6.98
CA VAL A 82 4.75 15.40 -7.10
C VAL A 82 4.44 14.01 -6.55
N SER A 83 3.77 13.91 -5.40
CA SER A 83 3.38 12.62 -4.80
C SER A 83 2.43 11.84 -5.71
N ALA A 84 1.45 12.52 -6.32
CA ALA A 84 0.51 11.90 -7.25
C ALA A 84 1.23 11.38 -8.51
N ARG A 85 2.13 12.17 -9.08
CA ARG A 85 2.94 11.77 -10.24
C ARG A 85 3.81 10.56 -9.90
N LEU A 86 4.54 10.60 -8.78
CA LEU A 86 5.38 9.49 -8.35
C LEU A 86 4.58 8.19 -8.18
N LEU A 87 3.43 8.24 -7.51
CA LEU A 87 2.60 7.06 -7.28
C LEU A 87 2.03 6.48 -8.59
N LYS A 88 1.59 7.34 -9.52
CA LYS A 88 1.11 6.90 -10.84
C LYS A 88 2.24 6.26 -11.65
N THR A 89 3.42 6.87 -11.68
CA THR A 89 4.60 6.31 -12.35
C THR A 89 5.03 4.98 -11.74
N GLN A 90 4.97 4.84 -10.41
CA GLN A 90 5.23 3.54 -9.75
C GLN A 90 4.25 2.46 -10.21
N ILE A 91 2.96 2.78 -10.34
CA ILE A 91 1.95 1.83 -10.84
C ILE A 91 2.23 1.46 -12.31
N GLU A 92 2.57 2.44 -13.15
CA GLU A 92 2.86 2.22 -14.58
C GLU A 92 4.11 1.34 -14.79
N ILE A 93 5.15 1.54 -13.98
CA ILE A 93 6.41 0.78 -14.07
C ILE A 93 6.25 -0.62 -13.46
N LEU A 94 5.70 -0.70 -12.23
CA LEU A 94 5.63 -1.96 -11.48
C LEU A 94 4.49 -2.87 -11.96
N LYS A 95 3.46 -2.31 -12.61
CA LYS A 95 2.29 -3.02 -13.12
C LYS A 95 1.71 -4.03 -12.11
N PRO A 96 1.37 -3.58 -10.89
CA PRO A 96 0.93 -4.49 -9.84
C PRO A 96 -0.36 -5.21 -10.23
N ASN A 97 -0.51 -6.47 -9.83
CA ASN A 97 -1.76 -7.22 -10.02
C ASN A 97 -2.87 -6.72 -9.09
N VAL A 98 -2.51 -6.18 -7.92
CA VAL A 98 -3.44 -5.64 -6.92
C VAL A 98 -2.81 -4.41 -6.25
N ILE A 99 -3.62 -3.41 -5.93
CA ILE A 99 -3.20 -2.27 -5.09
C ILE A 99 -4.04 -2.22 -3.81
N ILE A 100 -3.37 -2.07 -2.66
CA ILE A 100 -4.05 -1.93 -1.35
C ILE A 100 -3.83 -0.52 -0.82
N PHE A 101 -4.88 0.29 -0.81
CA PHE A 101 -4.91 1.59 -0.16
C PHE A 101 -5.17 1.41 1.34
N ALA A 102 -4.11 1.24 2.10
CA ALA A 102 -4.15 0.99 3.55
C ALA A 102 -4.12 2.30 4.36
N ASN A 103 -5.16 3.13 4.21
CA ASN A 103 -5.15 4.50 4.72
C ASN A 103 -6.32 4.80 5.66
N GLY A 104 -6.01 5.51 6.76
CA GLY A 104 -6.99 5.96 7.74
C GLY A 104 -7.95 7.03 7.18
N ALA A 105 -9.00 7.33 7.93
CA ALA A 105 -10.00 8.33 7.56
C ALA A 105 -9.39 9.72 7.29
N SER A 106 -8.40 10.13 8.09
CA SER A 106 -7.73 11.44 7.98
C SER A 106 -6.97 11.65 6.66
N SER A 107 -6.50 10.56 6.03
CA SER A 107 -5.78 10.60 4.75
C SER A 107 -6.63 10.19 3.54
N ALA A 108 -7.89 9.78 3.76
CA ALA A 108 -8.78 9.36 2.69
C ALA A 108 -9.01 10.46 1.65
N LYS A 109 -9.16 11.71 2.08
CA LYS A 109 -9.32 12.86 1.18
C LYS A 109 -8.14 13.03 0.22
N TYR A 110 -6.90 12.74 0.63
CA TYR A 110 -5.73 12.89 -0.23
C TYR A 110 -5.65 11.77 -1.28
N ARG A 111 -5.97 10.53 -0.89
CA ARG A 111 -6.12 9.44 -1.85
C ARG A 111 -7.17 9.78 -2.92
N GLN A 112 -8.27 10.42 -2.51
CA GLN A 112 -9.34 10.85 -3.42
C GLN A 112 -8.90 11.95 -4.38
N LEU A 113 -7.90 12.77 -4.04
CA LEU A 113 -7.31 13.72 -4.99
C LEU A 113 -6.55 13.00 -6.11
N TYR A 114 -5.88 11.89 -5.79
CA TYR A 114 -5.07 11.16 -6.77
C TYR A 114 -5.92 10.19 -7.60
N PHE A 115 -6.92 9.58 -6.96
CA PHE A 115 -7.87 8.64 -7.54
C PHE A 115 -9.29 9.02 -7.07
N PRO A 116 -9.93 9.99 -7.75
CA PRO A 116 -11.31 10.35 -7.44
C PRO A 116 -12.25 9.16 -7.65
N HIS A 117 -13.23 9.01 -6.77
CA HIS A 117 -14.18 7.87 -6.79
C HIS A 117 -15.64 8.33 -6.70
N LYS A 118 -15.89 9.63 -6.87
CA LYS A 118 -17.19 10.28 -6.78
C LYS A 118 -17.28 11.39 -7.83
N GLY A 119 -18.49 11.67 -8.30
CA GLY A 119 -18.76 12.72 -9.28
C GLY A 119 -18.30 12.34 -10.69
N GLU A 120 -18.43 13.29 -11.62
CA GLU A 120 -18.11 13.12 -13.04
C GLU A 120 -16.62 12.83 -13.30
N SER A 121 -15.74 13.24 -12.37
CA SER A 121 -14.30 12.97 -12.43
C SER A 121 -13.88 11.64 -11.81
N SER A 122 -14.84 10.79 -11.40
CA SER A 122 -14.55 9.48 -10.84
C SER A 122 -13.76 8.63 -11.83
N VAL A 123 -12.62 8.12 -11.38
CA VAL A 123 -11.80 7.16 -12.15
C VAL A 123 -12.04 5.74 -11.67
N CYS A 124 -12.85 5.52 -10.63
CA CYS A 124 -13.08 4.21 -10.04
C CYS A 124 -14.33 3.55 -10.62
N SER A 125 -14.17 2.35 -11.16
CA SER A 125 -15.24 1.47 -11.66
C SER A 125 -15.37 0.21 -10.79
N ARG A 126 -16.36 -0.64 -11.12
CA ARG A 126 -16.56 -1.99 -10.53
C ARG A 126 -16.52 -2.01 -9.01
N LEU A 127 -17.30 -1.11 -8.41
CA LEU A 127 -17.40 -0.97 -6.96
C LEU A 127 -18.00 -2.24 -6.37
N ALA A 128 -17.38 -2.77 -5.32
CA ALA A 128 -17.92 -3.86 -4.54
C ALA A 128 -17.63 -3.62 -3.05
N ASP A 129 -18.53 -4.09 -2.20
CA ASP A 129 -18.39 -4.03 -0.76
C ASP A 129 -18.67 -5.41 -0.14
N TYR A 130 -18.48 -5.50 1.17
CA TYR A 130 -18.49 -6.75 1.94
C TYR A 130 -19.53 -6.68 3.07
N ARG A 131 -20.58 -5.87 2.90
CA ARG A 131 -21.60 -5.68 3.96
C ARG A 131 -22.39 -6.94 4.23
N ASP A 132 -22.68 -7.73 3.20
CA ASP A 132 -23.39 -9.01 3.33
C ASP A 132 -22.55 -10.05 4.10
N GLU A 133 -21.25 -9.85 4.17
CA GLU A 133 -20.29 -10.64 4.98
C GLU A 133 -20.01 -9.98 6.34
N GLY A 134 -20.79 -8.97 6.73
CA GLY A 134 -20.68 -8.28 8.01
C GLY A 134 -19.53 -7.26 8.10
N VAL A 135 -18.87 -6.93 6.99
CA VAL A 135 -17.77 -5.94 6.97
C VAL A 135 -18.29 -4.58 6.49
N PRO A 136 -18.26 -3.53 7.33
CA PRO A 136 -18.73 -2.21 6.93
C PRO A 136 -17.90 -1.65 5.76
N ILE A 137 -18.55 -0.97 4.82
CA ILE A 137 -17.89 -0.33 3.65
C ILE A 137 -16.77 0.65 4.04
N GLY A 138 -16.91 1.29 5.21
CA GLY A 138 -15.90 2.15 5.81
C GLY A 138 -14.65 1.41 6.33
N GLN A 139 -14.65 0.08 6.30
CA GLN A 139 -13.55 -0.79 6.73
C GLN A 139 -12.90 -1.52 5.56
N LEU A 140 -13.69 -2.00 4.60
CA LEU A 140 -13.21 -2.65 3.37
C LEU A 140 -14.15 -2.36 2.20
N TRP A 141 -13.57 -2.04 1.05
CA TRP A 141 -14.28 -2.05 -0.24
C TRP A 141 -13.29 -2.20 -1.39
N ARG A 142 -13.79 -2.64 -2.55
CA ARG A 142 -13.04 -2.91 -3.77
C ARG A 142 -13.49 -2.00 -4.90
N PHE A 143 -12.56 -1.61 -5.76
CA PHE A 143 -12.80 -0.79 -6.95
C PHE A 143 -11.68 -0.97 -7.97
N HIS A 144 -11.86 -0.47 -9.19
CA HIS A 144 -10.84 -0.51 -10.25
C HIS A 144 -10.58 0.90 -10.79
N PRO A 145 -9.44 1.54 -10.47
CA PRO A 145 -9.03 2.79 -11.10
C PRO A 145 -8.79 2.58 -12.59
N TYR A 146 -9.38 3.46 -13.41
CA TYR A 146 -9.28 3.43 -14.87
C TYR A 146 -9.63 2.06 -15.48
N ASP A 147 -10.55 1.32 -14.83
CA ASP A 147 -10.99 -0.04 -15.18
C ASP A 147 -9.87 -1.09 -15.30
N SER A 148 -8.71 -0.83 -14.66
CA SER A 148 -7.48 -1.58 -14.90
C SER A 148 -7.14 -2.57 -13.79
N ILE A 149 -6.66 -2.06 -12.64
CA ILE A 149 -6.06 -2.86 -11.58
C ILE A 149 -7.04 -2.99 -10.42
N PRO A 150 -7.34 -4.22 -9.94
CA PRO A 150 -8.12 -4.43 -8.73
C PRO A 150 -7.49 -3.71 -7.55
N CYS A 151 -8.27 -2.83 -6.93
CA CYS A 151 -7.86 -2.07 -5.76
C CYS A 151 -8.75 -2.38 -4.57
N PHE A 152 -8.13 -2.46 -3.40
CA PHE A 152 -8.81 -2.57 -2.13
C PHE A 152 -8.48 -1.36 -1.27
N ARG A 153 -9.47 -0.85 -0.54
CA ARG A 153 -9.22 0.14 0.50
C ARG A 153 -9.58 -0.44 1.85
N ILE A 154 -8.63 -0.36 2.78
CA ILE A 154 -8.81 -0.70 4.20
C ILE A 154 -8.46 0.49 5.09
N GLN A 155 -8.82 0.42 6.37
CA GLN A 155 -8.23 1.30 7.38
C GLN A 155 -6.73 1.04 7.53
N HIS A 156 -6.02 1.97 8.16
CA HIS A 156 -4.59 1.77 8.46
C HIS A 156 -4.40 0.44 9.22
N PRO A 157 -3.41 -0.41 8.88
CA PRO A 157 -3.34 -1.75 9.44
C PRO A 157 -3.06 -1.78 10.94
N SER A 158 -2.46 -0.74 11.51
CA SER A 158 -2.33 -0.59 12.96
C SER A 158 -3.65 -0.27 13.68
N SER A 159 -4.77 -0.09 12.96
CA SER A 159 -6.07 0.13 13.60
C SER A 159 -6.53 -1.14 14.30
N ILE A 160 -6.76 -1.02 15.61
CA ILE A 160 -7.17 -2.10 16.51
C ILE A 160 -8.69 -2.24 16.66
N SER A 161 -9.49 -1.52 15.88
CA SER A 161 -10.94 -1.69 15.95
C SER A 161 -11.35 -3.07 15.43
N VAL A 162 -12.44 -3.63 15.97
CA VAL A 162 -12.97 -4.94 15.54
C VAL A 162 -13.25 -4.95 14.04
N GLY A 163 -13.90 -3.91 13.53
CA GLY A 163 -14.17 -3.76 12.10
C GLY A 163 -12.90 -3.71 11.23
N ALA A 164 -11.84 -3.05 11.70
CA ALA A 164 -10.58 -2.98 10.94
C ALA A 164 -9.86 -4.35 10.93
N ARG A 165 -9.92 -5.12 12.02
CA ARG A 165 -9.40 -6.49 12.06
C ARG A 165 -10.15 -7.42 11.12
N ALA A 166 -11.49 -7.39 11.18
CA ALA A 166 -12.34 -8.19 10.31
C ALA A 166 -12.08 -7.88 8.82
N ALA A 167 -11.99 -6.59 8.47
CA ALA A 167 -11.63 -6.16 7.13
C ALA A 167 -10.26 -6.66 6.65
N ARG A 168 -9.23 -6.61 7.50
CA ARG A 168 -7.91 -7.15 7.15
C ARG A 168 -7.96 -8.65 6.92
N GLN A 169 -8.66 -9.40 7.79
CA GLN A 169 -8.78 -10.84 7.66
C GLN A 169 -9.50 -11.25 6.38
N ARG A 170 -10.65 -10.62 6.08
CA ARG A 170 -11.40 -10.81 4.83
C ARG A 170 -10.53 -10.50 3.61
N LEU A 171 -9.76 -9.40 3.64
CA LEU A 171 -8.85 -9.07 2.54
C LEU A 171 -7.76 -10.12 2.34
N LEU A 172 -7.13 -10.62 3.41
CA LEU A 172 -6.13 -11.69 3.30
C LEU A 172 -6.73 -12.98 2.72
N GLU A 173 -7.99 -13.29 3.05
CA GLU A 173 -8.69 -14.42 2.46
C GLU A 173 -9.00 -14.19 0.97
N GLU A 174 -9.44 -12.99 0.60
CA GLU A 174 -9.71 -12.63 -0.80
C GLU A 174 -8.46 -12.77 -1.68
N LEU A 175 -7.32 -12.25 -1.21
CA LEU A 175 -6.08 -12.25 -1.97
C LEU A 175 -5.45 -13.65 -2.10
N ARG A 176 -5.64 -14.51 -1.10
CA ARG A 176 -5.22 -15.92 -1.17
C ARG A 176 -5.87 -16.69 -2.33
N HIS A 177 -7.13 -16.40 -2.63
CA HIS A 177 -7.85 -17.08 -3.72
C HIS A 177 -7.43 -16.58 -5.10
N GLN A 178 -6.82 -15.39 -5.18
CA GLN A 178 -6.36 -14.78 -6.43
C GLN A 178 -4.90 -15.15 -6.79
N SER A 179 -4.18 -15.88 -5.92
CA SER A 179 -2.82 -16.35 -6.23
C SER A 179 -2.83 -17.39 -7.37
N PRO A 180 -1.92 -17.26 -8.37
CA PRO A 180 -1.76 -18.24 -9.44
C PRO A 180 -1.56 -19.66 -8.90
N SER A 181 -2.05 -20.66 -9.62
CA SER A 181 -1.98 -22.09 -9.24
C SER A 181 -0.54 -22.59 -8.96
N TRP A 182 0.50 -21.96 -9.51
CA TRP A 182 1.89 -22.36 -9.29
C TRP A 182 2.41 -22.06 -7.87
N ALA A 183 1.82 -21.11 -7.14
CA ALA A 183 2.19 -20.82 -5.75
C ALA A 183 1.65 -21.87 -4.76
N ARG A 184 0.70 -22.71 -5.19
CA ARG A 184 0.09 -23.79 -4.38
C ARG A 184 0.81 -25.13 -4.53
N GLY A 185 1.86 -25.21 -5.36
CA GLY A 185 2.64 -26.42 -5.64
C GLY A 185 3.92 -26.53 -4.81
N GLY A 186 3.84 -26.36 -3.49
CA GLY A 186 4.95 -26.62 -2.57
C GLY A 186 4.79 -27.97 -1.88
N LEU A 187 4.86 -29.09 -2.62
CA LEU A 187 4.94 -30.43 -2.05
C LEU A 187 5.86 -31.35 -2.86
N GLY A 188 6.84 -31.91 -2.16
CA GLY A 188 7.30 -33.28 -2.39
C GLY A 188 8.51 -33.45 -3.31
N PHE A 189 9.70 -33.20 -2.77
CA PHE A 189 10.83 -34.05 -3.18
C PHE A 189 10.72 -35.35 -2.38
N SER A 190 10.36 -36.42 -3.10
CA SER A 190 10.63 -37.80 -2.70
C SER A 190 12.04 -38.16 -3.18
#